data_AF-A0A524G5E1-F1
#
_entry.id   AF-A0A524G5E1-F1
#
_cell.length_a   1.000
_cell.length_b   1.000
_cell.length_c   1.000
_cell.angle_alpha   90.00
_cell.angle_beta   90.00
_cell.angle_gamma   90.00
#
_symmetry.space_group_name_H-M   'P 1'
#
loop_
_entity.id
_entity.type
_entity.pdbx_description
1 polymer ?
#
loop_
_entity_poly.entity_id
_entity_poly.type
_entity_poly.pdbx_seq_one_letter_code
_entity_poly.pdbx_strand_id
1 'polypeptide(L)' 'MTDPSKYIDNRGKELAERFEKHLNSPMGKGVLDNLDEGETFTIENQEHILKIRKENGKCLVDFVGYIHDKVRF' A
#
# COMPACT_ATOMS: atom_id res chain seq x y z
N MET A 1 -28.82 4.63 -5.61
CA MET A 1 -27.95 3.48 -5.92
C MET A 1 -26.52 3.89 -5.61
N THR A 2 -25.92 3.30 -4.58
CA THR A 2 -24.53 3.53 -4.20
C THR A 2 -23.64 2.63 -5.05
N ASP A 3 -22.64 3.22 -5.71
CA ASP A 3 -21.68 2.53 -6.56
C ASP A 3 -20.80 1.59 -5.69
N PRO A 4 -20.85 0.25 -5.88
CA PRO A 4 -20.05 -0.71 -5.13
C PRO A 4 -18.55 -0.44 -5.22
N SER A 5 -18.10 0.13 -6.33
CA SER A 5 -16.70 0.51 -6.58
C SER A 5 -16.17 1.48 -5.53
N LYS A 6 -17.04 2.35 -5.00
CA LYS A 6 -16.68 3.39 -4.03
C LYS A 6 -16.45 2.85 -2.61
N TYR A 7 -17.10 1.74 -2.25
CA TYR A 7 -16.93 1.08 -0.94
C TYR A 7 -15.71 0.16 -0.91
N ILE A 8 -15.43 -0.45 -2.05
CA ILE A 8 -14.25 -1.26 -2.30
C ILE A 8 -12.99 -0.37 -2.15
N ASP A 9 -13.00 0.83 -2.74
CA ASP A 9 -11.91 1.81 -2.62
C ASP A 9 -11.58 2.25 -1.17
N ASN A 10 -12.61 2.44 -0.32
CA ASN A 10 -12.38 2.92 1.06
C ASN A 10 -11.59 1.92 1.92
N ARG A 11 -11.85 0.62 1.80
CA ARG A 11 -11.12 -0.40 2.59
C ARG A 11 -9.67 -0.56 2.15
N GLY A 12 -9.41 -0.49 0.83
CA GLY A 12 -8.06 -0.51 0.29
C GLY A 12 -7.24 0.70 0.77
N LYS A 13 -7.86 1.89 0.78
CA LYS A 13 -7.27 3.12 1.32
C LYS A 13 -6.99 3.05 2.82
N GLU A 14 -7.95 2.60 3.62
CA GLU A 14 -7.73 2.39 5.07
C GLU A 14 -6.61 1.38 5.36
N LEU A 15 -6.45 0.35 4.52
CA LEU A 15 -5.33 -0.57 4.62
C LEU A 15 -4.00 0.12 4.31
N ALA A 16 -3.93 0.86 3.19
CA ALA A 16 -2.74 1.61 2.80
C ALA A 16 -2.31 2.61 3.90
N GLU A 17 -3.25 3.37 4.47
CA GLU A 17 -2.98 4.32 5.56
C GLU A 17 -2.40 3.64 6.80
N ARG A 18 -2.92 2.46 7.19
CA ARG A 18 -2.39 1.69 8.32
C ARG A 18 -0.96 1.22 8.07
N PHE A 19 -0.68 0.73 6.86
CA PHE A 19 0.66 0.32 6.47
C PHE A 19 1.62 1.52 6.41
N GLU A 20 1.19 2.65 5.86
CA GLU A 20 1.98 3.88 5.83
C GLU A 20 2.35 4.33 7.24
N LYS A 21 1.36 4.39 8.14
CA LYS A 21 1.60 4.74 9.54
C LYS A 21 2.56 3.77 10.23
N HIS A 22 2.44 2.47 9.96
CA HIS A 22 3.32 1.47 10.55
C HIS A 22 4.76 1.58 10.03
N LEU A 23 4.95 1.69 8.72
CA LEU A 23 6.27 1.78 8.09
C LEU A 23 7.03 3.05 8.46
N ASN A 24 6.31 4.15 8.70
CA ASN A 24 6.90 5.39 9.22
C ASN A 24 7.06 5.44 10.75
N SER A 25 6.66 4.38 11.47
CA SER A 25 6.85 4.28 12.92
C SER A 25 8.27 3.78 13.27
N PRO A 26 8.74 3.94 14.52
CA PRO A 26 10.04 3.40 14.94
C PRO A 26 10.20 1.89 14.69
N MET A 27 9.10 1.12 14.75
CA MET A 27 9.13 -0.32 14.48
C MET A 27 9.24 -0.63 12.98
N GLY A 28 8.60 0.16 12.13
CA GLY A 28 8.63 -0.02 10.67
C GLY A 28 9.85 0.62 10.00
N LYS A 29 10.55 1.51 10.72
CA LYS A 29 11.72 2.25 10.20
C LYS A 29 12.80 1.32 9.64
N GLY A 30 12.97 0.12 10.19
CA GLY A 30 13.91 -0.86 9.66
C GLY A 30 13.62 -1.23 8.19
N VAL A 31 12.36 -1.30 7.78
CA VAL A 31 11.99 -1.53 6.37
C VAL A 31 12.35 -0.31 5.52
N LEU A 32 12.04 0.90 6.00
CA LEU A 32 12.37 2.16 5.32
C LEU A 32 13.89 2.38 5.16
N ASP A 33 14.68 1.99 6.15
CA ASP A 33 16.14 2.14 6.15
C ASP A 33 16.82 1.18 5.16
N ASN A 34 16.14 0.10 4.74
CA ASN A 34 16.62 -0.82 3.71
C ASN A 34 16.24 -0.40 2.28
N LEU A 35 15.45 0.66 2.10
CA LEU A 35 15.09 1.19 0.79
C LEU A 35 15.94 2.39 0.45
N ASP A 36 16.43 2.44 -0.79
CA ASP A 36 17.00 3.64 -1.35
C ASP A 36 15.91 4.69 -1.62
N GLU A 37 16.30 5.96 -1.63
CA GLU A 37 15.39 7.07 -1.91
C GLU A 37 14.84 6.95 -3.35
N GLY A 38 13.52 7.01 -3.51
CA GLY A 38 12.84 6.74 -4.78
C GLY A 38 12.63 5.26 -5.10
N GLU A 39 13.20 4.34 -4.32
CA GLU A 39 12.97 2.91 -4.51
C GLU A 39 11.52 2.55 -4.21
N THR A 40 10.99 1.63 -5.01
CA THR A 40 9.59 1.23 -4.97
C THR A 40 9.49 -0.29 -4.99
N PHE A 41 8.62 -0.84 -4.17
CA PHE A 41 8.25 -2.25 -4.21
C PHE A 41 6.75 -2.44 -4.03
N THR A 42 6.27 -3.64 -4.33
CA THR A 42 4.86 -4.00 -4.24
C THR A 42 4.69 -5.13 -3.24
N ILE A 43 3.73 -4.99 -2.33
CA ILE A 43 3.28 -6.08 -1.46
C ILE A 43 1.94 -6.56 -1.99
N GLU A 44 1.88 -7.86 -2.24
CA GLU A 44 0.67 -8.57 -2.61
C GLU A 44 0.30 -9.48 -1.45
N ASN A 45 -0.88 -9.28 -0.85
CA ASN A 45 -1.47 -10.26 0.06
C ASN A 45 -2.54 -11.07 -0.67
N GLN A 46 -3.38 -11.84 0.03
CA GLN A 46 -4.42 -12.66 -0.62
C GLN A 46 -5.54 -11.84 -1.28
N GLU A 47 -5.69 -10.58 -0.91
CA GLU A 47 -6.82 -9.73 -1.31
C GLU A 47 -6.38 -8.44 -2.04
N HIS A 48 -5.30 -7.80 -1.60
CA HIS A 48 -4.91 -6.44 -1.97
C HIS A 48 -3.48 -6.38 -2.52
N ILE A 49 -3.26 -5.43 -3.42
CA ILE A 49 -1.97 -5.03 -3.96
C ILE A 49 -1.68 -3.62 -3.43
N LEU A 50 -0.56 -3.46 -2.73
CA LEU A 50 -0.07 -2.19 -2.20
C LEU A 50 1.25 -1.84 -2.85
N LYS A 51 1.42 -0.58 -3.24
CA LYS A 51 2.68 -0.03 -3.74
C LYS A 51 3.29 0.82 -2.62
N ILE A 52 4.56 0.57 -2.32
CA ILE A 52 5.29 1.28 -1.28
C ILE A 52 6.49 1.94 -1.95
N ARG A 53 6.70 3.22 -1.68
CA ARG A 53 7.86 3.98 -2.16
C ARG A 53 8.48 4.79 -1.03
N LYS A 54 9.80 4.94 -1.07
CA LYS A 54 10.49 5.89 -0.21
C LYS A 54 10.54 7.25 -0.91
N GLU A 55 10.00 8.26 -0.26
CA GLU A 55 10.02 9.65 -0.73
C GLU A 55 10.31 10.62 0.42
N ASN A 56 11.34 11.44 0.26
CA ASN A 56 11.83 12.41 1.23
C ASN A 56 12.05 11.80 2.63
N GLY A 57 12.66 10.62 2.67
CA GLY A 57 12.91 9.90 3.93
C GLY A 57 11.66 9.37 4.63
N LYS A 58 10.54 9.21 3.92
CA LYS A 58 9.30 8.61 4.42
C LYS A 58 8.81 7.52 3.48
N CYS A 59 8.10 6.54 4.02
CA CYS A 59 7.34 5.62 3.18
C CYS A 59 6.02 6.27 2.79
N LEU A 60 5.66 6.18 1.52
CA LEU A 60 4.32 6.44 1.01
C LEU A 60 3.72 5.11 0.56
N VAL A 61 2.45 4.88 0.90
CA VAL A 61 1.76 3.62 0.56
C VAL A 61 0.50 3.91 -0.22
N ASP A 62 0.45 3.41 -1.45
CA ASP A 62 -0.68 3.54 -2.35
C ASP A 62 -1.42 2.20 -2.46
N PHE A 63 -2.74 2.23 -2.39
CA PHE A 63 -3.58 1.10 -2.78
C PHE A 63 -3.64 1.01 -4.30
N VAL A 64 -3.23 -0.12 -4.88
CA VAL A 64 -3.17 -0.32 -6.34
C VAL A 64 -4.43 -1.00 -6.86
N GLY A 65 -4.95 -1.98 -6.12
CA GLY A 65 -6.10 -2.78 -6.56
C GLY A 65 -6.21 -4.10 -5.83
N TYR A 66 -7.17 -4.93 -6.23
CA TYR A 66 -7.37 -6.26 -5.67
C TYR A 66 -6.68 -7.34 -6.49
N ILE A 67 -6.25 -8.40 -5.81
CA ILE A 67 -5.63 -9.56 -6.47
C ILE A 67 -6.61 -10.24 -7.41
N HIS A 68 -7.90 -10.32 -7.04
CA HIS A 68 -8.91 -10.95 -7.90
C HIS A 68 -9.10 -10.23 -9.24
N ASP A 69 -8.75 -8.95 -9.33
CA ASP A 69 -8.76 -8.19 -10.59
C ASP A 69 -7.57 -8.56 -11.48
N LYS A 70 -6.44 -8.98 -10.89
CA LYS A 70 -5.24 -9.42 -11.60
C LYS A 70 -5.38 -10.81 -12.22
N VAL A 71 -6.17 -11.70 -11.60
CA VAL A 71 -6.33 -13.11 -12.03
C VAL A 71 -7.37 -13.27 -13.16
N ARG A 72 -8.07 -12.20 -13.56
CA ARG A 72 -9.10 -12.24 -14.60
C ARG A 72 -8.61 -12.02 -16.04
N PHE A 73 -7.29 -12.02 -16.26
CA PHE A 73 -6.67 -11.93 -17.59
C PHE A 73 -5.95 -13.24 -17.95
#